data_AF-A0A1V5TI37-F1
#
_entry.id   AF-A0A1V5TI37-F1
#
_cell.length_a   1.000
_cell.length_b   1.000
_cell.length_c   1.000
_cell.angle_alpha   90.00
_cell.angle_beta   90.00
_cell.angle_gamma   90.00
#
_symmetry.space_group_name_H-M   'P 1'
#
loop_
_entity.id
_entity.type
_entity.pdbx_description
1 polymer ?
#
loop_
_entity_poly.entity_id
_entity_poly.type
_entity_poly.pdbx_seq_one_letter_code
_entity_poly.pdbx_strand_id
1 'polypeptide(L)'
;MKIRVTALSDGSGGTVVVASLDAYGLANNDVREIRARLASYAERRGIVSINVCSLHQHSVVDTFGMNGDLADALVFNPLKHLAGFRNTENGKNPAFMESLFNVAVDTVERACENMEPGRLYFGSADAAEYVFDKRPPYVNDGRLNRLRFDPDNPQSRETMMLFWYAHCLGNGASNTQVTSDYPYYMEKIVNERADANFMMLYGAGQSNTMNTDPQLLGLSGSYTTLEKIQAYAAALAERMLGISPAGEAQIEPLSNIRHSEVFLPVDNEVIRFGRNAAFFQNTALRSGRGLEMVTEIGYWELGARLAVVFVPGEIEPALVYGGALSEAESWSGQPWNYPSLQEMAGPGRKLLVAGVANDQIGYIVPDNDYMPMTAPQSKGVEFVSLGKTTGSRLVTAFYKLITEVR
;
A
#
# COMPACT_ATOMS: atom_id res chain seq x y z
N MET A 1 -1.93 -11.34 -12.70
CA MET A 1 -2.58 -10.77 -11.51
C MET A 1 -2.93 -11.89 -10.56
N LYS A 2 -2.56 -11.75 -9.30
CA LYS A 2 -2.79 -12.69 -8.20
C LYS A 2 -3.22 -11.92 -6.94
N ILE A 3 -3.87 -12.64 -6.03
CA ILE A 3 -4.09 -12.23 -4.65
C ILE A 3 -3.24 -13.15 -3.78
N ARG A 4 -2.43 -12.58 -2.89
CA ARG A 4 -1.57 -13.31 -1.96
C ARG A 4 -2.01 -12.95 -0.56
N VAL A 5 -2.23 -13.95 0.30
CA VAL A 5 -2.76 -13.73 1.65
C VAL A 5 -1.89 -14.45 2.66
N THR A 6 -1.59 -13.77 3.75
CA THR A 6 -1.03 -14.36 4.96
C THR A 6 -2.03 -14.22 6.11
N ALA A 7 -2.08 -15.24 6.97
CA ALA A 7 -2.83 -15.22 8.22
C ALA A 7 -1.85 -15.52 9.36
N LEU A 8 -1.73 -14.61 10.32
CA LEU A 8 -0.77 -14.70 11.41
C LEU A 8 -1.49 -14.57 12.75
N SER A 9 -1.18 -15.46 13.69
CA SER A 9 -1.67 -15.42 15.06
C SER A 9 -0.50 -15.66 16.01
N ASP A 10 -0.50 -14.98 17.15
CA ASP A 10 0.43 -15.24 18.25
C ASP A 10 -0.11 -16.33 19.21
N GLY A 11 -1.28 -16.90 18.90
CA GLY A 11 -1.97 -17.90 19.71
C GLY A 11 -2.87 -17.34 20.81
N SER A 12 -2.92 -16.02 21.01
CA SER A 12 -3.71 -15.39 22.09
C SER A 12 -4.52 -14.15 21.68
N GLY A 13 -3.98 -13.30 20.80
CA GLY A 13 -4.57 -12.02 20.37
C GLY A 13 -5.52 -12.11 19.17
N GLY A 14 -5.79 -13.33 18.69
CA GLY A 14 -6.57 -13.59 17.48
C GLY A 14 -5.72 -13.54 16.20
N THR A 15 -6.36 -13.78 15.06
CA THR A 15 -5.68 -13.88 13.76
C THR A 15 -5.75 -12.56 13.00
N VAL A 16 -4.59 -12.08 12.54
CA VAL A 16 -4.46 -10.95 11.62
C VAL A 16 -4.27 -11.49 10.20
N VAL A 17 -5.14 -11.06 9.29
CA VAL A 17 -5.05 -11.39 7.87
C VAL A 17 -4.51 -10.18 7.11
N VAL A 18 -3.54 -10.42 6.22
CA VAL A 18 -3.04 -9.43 5.28
C VAL A 18 -3.06 -10.00 3.87
N ALA A 19 -3.82 -9.36 3.00
CA ALA A 19 -3.91 -9.64 1.56
C ALA A 19 -3.14 -8.58 0.76
N SER A 20 -2.50 -9.01 -0.33
CA SER A 20 -1.79 -8.16 -1.28
C SER A 20 -2.21 -8.53 -2.68
N LEU A 21 -2.75 -7.54 -3.38
CA LEU A 21 -3.36 -7.69 -4.68
C LEU A 21 -2.46 -7.06 -5.74
N ASP A 22 -2.26 -7.81 -6.82
CA ASP A 22 -1.83 -7.25 -8.10
C ASP A 22 -2.95 -6.36 -8.64
N ALA A 23 -2.98 -5.09 -8.23
CA ALA A 23 -4.04 -4.12 -8.52
C ALA A 23 -3.48 -2.70 -8.51
N TYR A 24 -4.26 -1.73 -8.99
CA TYR A 24 -3.90 -0.30 -8.92
C TYR A 24 -4.23 0.25 -7.52
N GLY A 25 -5.41 -0.09 -7.01
CA GLY A 25 -5.89 0.33 -5.71
C GLY A 25 -7.33 -0.14 -5.55
N LEU A 26 -7.82 -0.17 -4.32
CA LEU A 26 -9.22 -0.44 -4.01
C LEU A 26 -9.77 0.73 -3.21
N ALA A 27 -11.00 1.14 -3.51
CA ALA A 27 -11.70 2.08 -2.64
C ALA A 27 -12.15 1.33 -1.38
N ASN A 28 -12.30 2.03 -0.25
CA ASN A 28 -12.72 1.38 0.99
C ASN A 28 -14.08 0.65 0.89
N ASN A 29 -14.96 1.03 -0.04
CA ASN A 29 -16.19 0.29 -0.30
C ASN A 29 -15.93 -1.12 -0.84
N ASP A 30 -14.95 -1.28 -1.73
CA ASP A 30 -14.54 -2.59 -2.25
C ASP A 30 -13.94 -3.44 -1.12
N VAL A 31 -13.15 -2.84 -0.23
CA VAL A 31 -12.57 -3.51 0.93
C VAL A 31 -13.64 -3.90 1.95
N ARG A 32 -14.63 -3.03 2.18
CA ARG A 32 -15.79 -3.30 3.04
C ARG A 32 -16.64 -4.44 2.49
N GLU A 33 -16.80 -4.54 1.18
CA GLU A 33 -17.47 -5.67 0.53
C GLU A 33 -16.76 -7.01 0.82
N ILE A 34 -15.43 -7.06 0.64
CA ILE A 34 -14.62 -8.24 0.99
C ILE A 34 -14.79 -8.61 2.48
N ARG A 35 -14.68 -7.62 3.37
CA ARG A 35 -14.84 -7.83 4.82
C ARG A 35 -16.26 -8.27 5.19
N ALA A 36 -17.29 -7.75 4.53
CA ALA A 36 -18.68 -8.13 4.77
C ALA A 36 -18.92 -9.61 4.40
N ARG A 37 -18.39 -10.07 3.26
CA ARG A 37 -18.47 -11.48 2.86
C ARG A 37 -17.75 -12.41 3.85
N LEU A 38 -16.65 -11.94 4.43
CA LEU A 38 -15.86 -12.69 5.42
C LEU A 38 -16.37 -12.57 6.87
N ALA A 39 -17.36 -11.71 7.17
CA ALA A 39 -17.70 -11.33 8.55
C ALA A 39 -18.02 -12.55 9.44
N SER A 40 -18.93 -13.42 8.99
CA SER A 40 -19.30 -14.63 9.73
C SER A 40 -18.15 -15.64 9.82
N TYR A 41 -17.28 -15.71 8.81
CA TYR A 41 -16.09 -16.57 8.84
C TYR A 41 -15.07 -16.05 9.85
N ALA A 42 -14.82 -14.73 9.85
CA ALA A 42 -13.92 -14.04 10.73
C ALA A 42 -14.30 -14.23 12.20
N GLU A 43 -15.57 -14.08 12.54
CA GLU A 43 -16.08 -14.32 13.89
C GLU A 43 -15.81 -15.76 14.34
N ARG A 44 -16.15 -16.76 13.50
CA ARG A 44 -15.94 -18.18 13.83
C ARG A 44 -14.47 -18.58 13.96
N ARG A 45 -13.56 -17.91 13.24
CA ARG A 45 -12.13 -18.23 13.19
C ARG A 45 -11.28 -17.32 14.09
N GLY A 46 -11.91 -16.42 14.86
CA GLY A 46 -11.19 -15.49 15.72
C GLY A 46 -10.29 -14.53 14.95
N ILE A 47 -10.68 -14.13 13.73
CA ILE A 47 -9.96 -13.14 12.93
C ILE A 47 -10.30 -11.76 13.47
N VAL A 48 -9.28 -11.04 13.95
CA VAL A 48 -9.44 -9.72 14.58
C VAL A 48 -9.16 -8.57 13.62
N SER A 49 -8.54 -8.84 12.47
CA SER A 49 -8.28 -7.84 11.46
C SER A 49 -8.08 -8.47 10.08
N ILE A 50 -8.66 -7.84 9.05
CA ILE A 50 -8.48 -8.21 7.64
C ILE A 50 -7.99 -6.98 6.90
N ASN A 51 -6.73 -7.00 6.48
CA ASN A 51 -6.07 -5.89 5.78
C ASN A 51 -5.92 -6.23 4.29
N VAL A 52 -6.43 -5.37 3.42
CA VAL A 52 -6.42 -5.58 1.97
C VAL A 52 -5.55 -4.51 1.34
N CYS A 53 -4.37 -4.91 0.87
CA CYS A 53 -3.37 -4.00 0.31
C CYS A 53 -3.27 -4.17 -1.21
N SER A 54 -2.91 -3.11 -1.91
CA SER A 54 -2.60 -3.13 -3.34
C SER A 54 -1.11 -2.90 -3.58
N LEU A 55 -0.54 -3.58 -4.57
CA LEU A 55 0.83 -3.32 -5.02
C LEU A 55 0.99 -2.05 -5.85
N HIS A 56 -0.11 -1.33 -6.11
CA HIS A 56 -0.13 -0.08 -6.86
C HIS A 56 0.50 -0.21 -8.26
N GLN A 57 0.06 -1.21 -9.01
CA GLN A 57 0.49 -1.47 -10.37
C GLN A 57 -0.32 -0.62 -11.36
N HIS A 58 0.37 0.00 -12.32
CA HIS A 58 -0.28 0.85 -13.34
C HIS A 58 -0.62 0.11 -14.64
N SER A 59 -0.40 -1.19 -14.68
CA SER A 59 -0.61 -2.02 -15.87
C SER A 59 -1.49 -3.21 -15.53
N VAL A 60 -2.59 -2.95 -14.84
CA VAL A 60 -3.57 -3.94 -14.37
C VAL A 60 -4.97 -3.52 -14.78
N VAL A 61 -5.92 -4.45 -14.68
CA VAL A 61 -7.33 -4.12 -14.89
C VAL A 61 -7.75 -3.05 -13.88
N ASP A 62 -8.53 -2.07 -14.35
CA ASP A 62 -8.97 -0.96 -13.51
C ASP A 62 -9.86 -1.46 -12.37
N THR A 63 -9.31 -1.37 -11.16
CA THR A 63 -9.89 -1.82 -9.91
C THR A 63 -10.37 -0.67 -9.03
N PHE A 64 -10.10 0.57 -9.47
CA PHE A 64 -10.41 1.79 -8.71
C PHE A 64 -11.48 2.64 -9.41
N GLY A 65 -11.53 2.64 -10.74
CA GLY A 65 -12.56 3.24 -11.59
C GLY A 65 -12.10 4.44 -12.44
N MET A 66 -10.82 4.82 -12.37
CA MET A 66 -10.29 6.05 -12.98
C MET A 66 -10.20 6.00 -14.51
N ASN A 67 -10.19 4.82 -15.12
CA ASN A 67 -10.04 4.63 -16.56
C ASN A 67 -11.40 4.43 -17.27
N GLY A 68 -12.47 5.03 -16.74
CA GLY A 68 -13.82 5.00 -17.33
C GLY A 68 -13.97 5.87 -18.57
N ASP A 69 -15.07 5.65 -19.31
CA ASP A 69 -15.40 6.45 -20.49
C ASP A 69 -15.62 7.93 -20.11
N LEU A 70 -15.04 8.84 -20.90
CA LEU A 70 -15.10 10.28 -20.61
C LEU A 70 -16.50 10.87 -20.82
N ALA A 71 -17.32 10.34 -21.73
CA ALA A 71 -18.70 10.80 -21.90
C ALA A 71 -19.55 10.36 -20.71
N ASP A 72 -19.35 9.14 -20.21
CA ASP A 72 -19.98 8.68 -18.98
C ASP A 72 -19.59 9.55 -17.79
N ALA A 73 -18.29 9.80 -17.61
CA ALA A 73 -17.79 10.58 -16.49
C ALA A 73 -18.18 12.07 -16.54
N LEU A 74 -18.09 12.71 -17.71
CA LEU A 74 -18.25 14.16 -17.84
C LEU A 74 -19.68 14.60 -18.18
N VAL A 75 -20.52 13.71 -18.71
CA VAL A 75 -21.87 14.04 -19.19
C VAL A 75 -22.93 13.22 -18.46
N PHE A 76 -22.88 11.89 -18.58
CA PHE A 76 -23.99 11.06 -18.12
C PHE A 76 -24.04 10.93 -16.59
N ASN A 77 -22.91 10.73 -15.91
CA ASN A 77 -22.85 10.63 -14.45
C ASN A 77 -23.31 11.92 -13.74
N PRO A 78 -22.86 13.13 -14.13
CA PRO A 78 -23.39 14.37 -13.59
C PRO A 78 -24.91 14.52 -13.80
N LEU A 79 -25.43 14.16 -14.98
CA LEU A 79 -26.87 14.19 -15.25
C LEU A 79 -27.65 13.21 -14.38
N LYS A 80 -27.14 11.97 -14.21
CA LYS A 80 -27.73 10.96 -13.33
C LYS A 80 -27.77 11.44 -11.88
N HIS A 81 -26.69 12.05 -11.38
CA HIS A 81 -26.65 12.64 -10.04
C HIS A 81 -27.68 13.76 -9.86
N LEU A 82 -27.79 14.68 -10.82
CA LEU A 82 -28.79 15.76 -10.78
C LEU A 82 -30.23 15.21 -10.79
N ALA A 83 -30.46 14.11 -11.52
CA ALA A 83 -31.75 13.42 -11.58
C ALA A 83 -32.02 12.47 -10.39
N GLY A 84 -31.10 12.37 -9.41
CA GLY A 84 -31.26 11.54 -8.22
C GLY A 84 -30.99 10.05 -8.43
N PHE A 85 -30.49 9.66 -9.60
CA PHE A 85 -30.04 8.28 -9.85
C PHE A 85 -28.72 8.01 -9.12
N ARG A 86 -28.59 6.78 -8.60
CA ARG A 86 -27.40 6.33 -7.85
C ARG A 86 -26.51 5.38 -8.64
N ASN A 87 -26.93 4.93 -9.82
CA ASN A 87 -26.16 4.07 -10.70
C ASN A 87 -25.26 4.91 -11.61
N THR A 88 -23.97 4.96 -11.30
CA THR A 88 -22.97 5.66 -12.11
C THR A 88 -22.04 4.67 -12.79
N GLU A 89 -21.63 4.96 -14.02
CA GLU A 89 -20.64 4.14 -14.73
C GLU A 89 -19.23 4.60 -14.35
N ASN A 90 -18.26 3.71 -14.30
CA ASN A 90 -16.85 4.06 -14.16
C ASN A 90 -15.97 3.01 -14.86
N GLY A 91 -14.64 3.13 -14.73
CA GLY A 91 -13.71 2.21 -15.40
C GLY A 91 -13.73 0.77 -14.89
N LYS A 92 -14.41 0.49 -13.76
CA LYS A 92 -14.46 -0.86 -13.20
C LYS A 92 -15.37 -1.74 -14.04
N ASN A 93 -14.87 -2.92 -14.42
CA ASN A 93 -15.71 -3.96 -14.98
C ASN A 93 -16.43 -4.74 -13.85
N PRO A 94 -17.78 -4.75 -13.77
CA PRO A 94 -18.49 -5.38 -12.67
C PRO A 94 -18.24 -6.88 -12.52
N ALA A 95 -18.13 -7.61 -13.63
CA ALA A 95 -17.85 -9.06 -13.61
C ALA A 95 -16.43 -9.35 -13.12
N PHE A 96 -15.47 -8.50 -13.48
CA PHE A 96 -14.11 -8.58 -12.97
C PHE A 96 -14.06 -8.30 -11.46
N MET A 97 -14.74 -7.24 -10.99
CA MET A 97 -14.77 -6.91 -9.56
C MET A 97 -15.44 -8.02 -8.73
N GLU A 98 -16.54 -8.60 -9.22
CA GLU A 98 -17.19 -9.72 -8.55
C GLU A 98 -16.27 -10.95 -8.47
N SER A 99 -15.54 -11.25 -9.55
CA SER A 99 -14.51 -12.30 -9.55
C SER A 99 -13.39 -11.99 -8.55
N LEU A 100 -12.91 -10.74 -8.50
CA LEU A 100 -11.90 -10.28 -7.55
C LEU A 100 -12.37 -10.49 -6.10
N PHE A 101 -13.61 -10.12 -5.77
CA PHE A 101 -14.17 -10.31 -4.43
C PHE A 101 -14.22 -11.78 -4.05
N ASN A 102 -14.71 -12.64 -4.95
CA ASN A 102 -14.80 -14.07 -4.68
C ASN A 102 -13.41 -14.73 -4.51
N VAL A 103 -12.45 -14.36 -5.36
CA VAL A 103 -11.07 -14.85 -5.22
C VAL A 103 -10.42 -14.32 -3.93
N ALA A 104 -10.67 -13.07 -3.55
CA ALA A 104 -10.13 -12.52 -2.31
C ALA A 104 -10.67 -13.26 -1.09
N VAL A 105 -11.99 -13.52 -1.04
CA VAL A 105 -12.65 -14.29 0.03
C VAL A 105 -12.08 -15.71 0.10
N ASP A 106 -12.07 -16.45 -1.02
CA ASP A 106 -11.53 -17.81 -1.09
C ASP A 106 -10.06 -17.87 -0.63
N THR A 107 -9.23 -16.93 -1.09
CA THR A 107 -7.81 -16.92 -0.73
C THR A 107 -7.60 -16.61 0.76
N VAL A 108 -8.44 -15.76 1.36
CA VAL A 108 -8.41 -15.51 2.81
C VAL A 108 -8.79 -16.76 3.60
N GLU A 109 -9.88 -17.41 3.23
CA GLU A 109 -10.33 -18.64 3.91
C GLU A 109 -9.25 -19.72 3.82
N ARG A 110 -8.67 -19.93 2.63
CA ARG A 110 -7.58 -20.90 2.41
C ARG A 110 -6.32 -20.58 3.22
N ALA A 111 -5.92 -19.32 3.32
CA ALA A 111 -4.79 -18.92 4.14
C ALA A 111 -5.03 -19.20 5.62
N CYS A 112 -6.26 -18.98 6.10
CA CYS A 112 -6.65 -19.26 7.49
C CYS A 112 -6.82 -20.77 7.77
N GLU A 113 -7.15 -21.56 6.75
CA GLU A 113 -7.24 -23.03 6.85
C GLU A 113 -5.87 -23.70 6.82
N ASN A 114 -4.90 -23.08 6.14
CA ASN A 114 -3.54 -23.58 6.02
C ASN A 114 -2.57 -23.02 7.10
N MET A 115 -3.11 -22.44 8.18
CA MET A 115 -2.27 -21.98 9.31
C MET A 115 -1.65 -23.17 10.04
N GLU A 116 -0.38 -23.02 10.40
CA GLU A 116 0.39 -24.02 11.16
C GLU A 116 1.34 -23.32 12.15
N PRO A 117 1.79 -23.99 13.22
CA PRO A 117 2.76 -23.43 14.14
C PRO A 117 4.14 -23.27 13.48
N GLY A 118 4.91 -22.29 13.95
CA GLY A 118 6.23 -22.00 13.41
C GLY A 118 6.85 -20.77 14.08
N ARG A 119 7.94 -20.28 13.48
CA ARG A 119 8.72 -19.15 13.97
C ARG A 119 8.73 -18.03 12.94
N LEU A 120 8.58 -16.80 13.42
CA LEU A 120 8.68 -15.61 12.58
C LEU A 120 10.05 -14.96 12.78
N TYR A 121 10.70 -14.58 11.68
CA TYR A 121 11.98 -13.88 11.68
C TYR A 121 11.88 -12.60 10.87
N PHE A 122 12.61 -11.57 11.31
CA PHE A 122 12.78 -10.33 10.58
C PHE A 122 14.23 -10.18 10.12
N GLY A 123 14.44 -9.91 8.84
CA GLY A 123 15.74 -9.59 8.28
C GLY A 123 15.65 -8.43 7.29
N SER A 124 16.78 -7.81 6.97
CA SER A 124 16.79 -6.79 5.92
C SER A 124 18.08 -6.79 5.12
N ALA A 125 17.97 -6.39 3.85
CA ALA A 125 19.09 -6.18 2.96
C ALA A 125 19.12 -4.71 2.48
N ASP A 126 20.31 -4.20 2.17
CA ASP A 126 20.45 -2.91 1.52
C ASP A 126 20.07 -3.02 0.04
N ALA A 127 19.27 -2.09 -0.44
CA ALA A 127 18.87 -1.96 -1.84
C ALA A 127 18.65 -0.49 -2.23
N ALA A 128 19.28 0.46 -1.53
CA ALA A 128 19.10 1.89 -1.76
C ALA A 128 19.37 2.30 -3.21
N GLU A 129 20.24 1.57 -3.90
CA GLU A 129 20.60 1.77 -5.30
C GLU A 129 19.40 1.58 -6.25
N TYR A 130 18.40 0.78 -5.85
CA TYR A 130 17.28 0.34 -6.71
C TYR A 130 16.04 1.22 -6.59
N VAL A 131 16.14 2.33 -5.88
CA VAL A 131 15.02 3.23 -5.64
C VAL A 131 15.53 4.65 -5.50
N PHE A 132 14.78 5.60 -6.05
CA PHE A 132 15.07 7.00 -5.85
C PHE A 132 13.77 7.77 -5.70
N ASP A 133 13.88 8.91 -5.04
CA ASP A 133 12.79 9.85 -4.86
C ASP A 133 12.82 10.87 -6.01
N LYS A 134 11.71 11.01 -6.73
CA LYS A 134 11.60 11.90 -7.89
C LYS A 134 11.46 13.38 -7.51
N ARG A 135 11.26 13.72 -6.23
CA ARG A 135 11.05 15.10 -5.78
C ARG A 135 11.70 15.35 -4.40
N PRO A 136 11.98 16.62 -4.03
CA PRO A 136 12.31 16.95 -2.66
C PRO A 136 11.21 16.45 -1.70
N PRO A 137 11.56 16.04 -0.47
CA PRO A 137 12.86 16.16 0.19
C PRO A 137 13.87 15.03 -0.07
N TYR A 138 13.62 14.13 -1.03
CA TYR A 138 14.52 13.02 -1.38
C TYR A 138 14.70 11.95 -0.30
N VAL A 139 13.63 11.62 0.43
CA VAL A 139 13.67 10.66 1.54
C VAL A 139 13.33 9.26 1.03
N ASN A 140 14.19 8.28 1.33
CA ASN A 140 14.01 6.88 0.89
C ASN A 140 14.24 5.92 2.05
N ASP A 141 13.57 4.76 2.06
CA ASP A 141 13.81 3.71 3.06
C ASP A 141 15.08 2.89 2.76
N GLY A 142 15.72 2.90 1.60
CA GLY A 142 16.92 2.08 1.30
C GLY A 142 16.84 0.54 1.49
N ARG A 143 15.95 -0.03 2.33
CA ARG A 143 16.06 -1.42 2.80
C ARG A 143 14.97 -2.33 2.26
N LEU A 144 15.35 -3.50 1.76
CA LEU A 144 14.42 -4.62 1.56
C LEU A 144 14.15 -5.26 2.93
N ASN A 145 12.94 -5.11 3.45
CA ASN A 145 12.56 -5.59 4.77
C ASN A 145 11.75 -6.88 4.65
N ARG A 146 12.27 -8.00 5.16
CA ARG A 146 11.69 -9.35 5.01
C ARG A 146 11.20 -9.88 6.35
N LEU A 147 9.94 -10.28 6.39
CA LEU A 147 9.42 -11.24 7.38
C LEU A 147 9.49 -12.64 6.77
N ARG A 148 10.07 -13.60 7.48
CA ARG A 148 10.14 -15.02 7.09
C ARG A 148 9.44 -15.85 8.15
N PHE A 149 8.38 -16.54 7.78
CA PHE A 149 7.73 -17.55 8.60
C PHE A 149 8.28 -18.92 8.26
N ASP A 150 8.77 -19.61 9.29
CA ASP A 150 9.41 -20.92 9.26
C ASP A 150 8.50 -21.92 9.96
N PRO A 151 7.73 -22.73 9.21
CA PRO A 151 6.80 -23.70 9.80
C PRO A 151 7.56 -24.78 10.57
N ASP A 152 6.99 -25.26 11.69
CA ASP A 152 7.58 -26.38 12.44
C ASP A 152 7.53 -27.69 11.65
N ASN A 153 6.62 -27.79 10.67
CA ASN A 153 6.49 -28.90 9.75
C ASN A 153 7.54 -28.80 8.62
N PRO A 154 8.52 -29.73 8.54
CA PRO A 154 9.59 -29.66 7.54
C PRO A 154 9.12 -29.98 6.11
N GLN A 155 7.89 -30.44 5.91
CA GLN A 155 7.29 -30.61 4.58
C GLN A 155 6.59 -29.34 4.08
N SER A 156 6.37 -28.37 4.96
CA SER A 156 5.74 -27.10 4.61
C SER A 156 6.76 -26.11 4.06
N ARG A 157 6.31 -25.27 3.12
CA ARG A 157 7.14 -24.21 2.53
C ARG A 157 7.20 -23.02 3.49
N GLU A 158 8.38 -22.43 3.64
CA GLU A 158 8.51 -21.14 4.30
C GLU A 158 7.65 -20.07 3.60
N THR A 159 7.29 -19.02 4.33
CA THR A 159 6.56 -17.88 3.76
C THR A 159 7.33 -16.58 3.97
N MET A 160 7.65 -15.89 2.88
CA MET A 160 8.38 -14.63 2.90
C MET A 160 7.47 -13.46 2.53
N MET A 161 7.34 -12.48 3.44
CA MET A 161 6.67 -11.21 3.19
C MET A 161 7.71 -10.09 3.09
N LEU A 162 7.72 -9.39 1.97
CA LEU A 162 8.64 -8.30 1.67
C LEU A 162 7.93 -6.96 1.71
N PHE A 163 8.53 -5.97 2.39
CA PHE A 163 8.12 -4.57 2.33
C PHE A 163 9.11 -3.82 1.46
N TRP A 164 8.62 -3.25 0.36
CA TRP A 164 9.42 -2.48 -0.60
C TRP A 164 8.64 -1.29 -1.13
N TYR A 165 9.33 -0.17 -1.33
CA TYR A 165 8.72 1.16 -1.46
C TYR A 165 9.04 1.82 -2.81
N ALA A 166 9.27 1.03 -3.87
CA ALA A 166 9.35 1.53 -5.24
C ALA A 166 8.03 1.27 -5.99
N HIS A 167 7.50 2.29 -6.67
CA HIS A 167 6.33 2.15 -7.55
C HIS A 167 6.45 0.97 -8.54
N CYS A 168 5.35 0.23 -8.75
CA CYS A 168 5.25 -0.79 -9.79
C CYS A 168 4.94 -0.15 -11.16
N LEU A 169 5.95 0.55 -11.71
CA LEU A 169 5.88 1.32 -12.96
C LEU A 169 6.81 0.77 -14.05
N GLY A 170 7.23 -0.48 -13.95
CA GLY A 170 8.20 -1.10 -14.85
C GLY A 170 7.76 -1.05 -16.32
N ASN A 171 6.46 -1.15 -16.59
CA ASN A 171 5.88 -1.07 -17.93
C ASN A 171 5.45 0.35 -18.36
N GLY A 172 5.66 1.36 -17.49
CA GLY A 172 5.16 2.72 -17.67
C GLY A 172 3.64 2.86 -17.46
N ALA A 173 3.16 4.11 -17.40
CA ALA A 173 1.75 4.41 -17.07
C ALA A 173 0.80 4.48 -18.28
N SER A 174 1.32 4.50 -19.51
CA SER A 174 0.54 4.77 -20.73
C SER A 174 0.36 3.57 -21.66
N ASN A 175 0.76 2.37 -21.22
CA ASN A 175 0.65 1.16 -22.03
C ASN A 175 -0.72 0.48 -21.81
N THR A 176 -1.10 -0.41 -22.73
CA THR A 176 -2.34 -1.20 -22.65
C THR A 176 -2.11 -2.68 -22.33
N GLN A 177 -0.86 -3.06 -22.01
CA GLN A 177 -0.49 -4.44 -21.72
C GLN A 177 -0.68 -4.73 -20.23
N VAL A 178 -1.45 -5.76 -19.91
CA VAL A 178 -1.62 -6.19 -18.52
C VAL A 178 -0.37 -6.93 -18.03
N THR A 179 0.21 -6.47 -16.92
CA THR A 179 1.35 -7.10 -16.24
C THR A 179 1.27 -6.90 -14.73
N SER A 180 1.78 -7.89 -13.99
CA SER A 180 1.95 -7.83 -12.54
C SER A 180 3.35 -7.37 -12.13
N ASP A 181 4.05 -6.69 -13.05
CA ASP A 181 5.31 -5.99 -12.88
C ASP A 181 6.42 -6.84 -12.19
N TYR A 182 7.44 -6.20 -11.63
CA TYR A 182 8.54 -6.85 -10.94
C TYR A 182 8.11 -7.76 -9.77
N PRO A 183 7.02 -7.51 -9.01
CA PRO A 183 6.61 -8.41 -7.92
C PRO A 183 6.28 -9.83 -8.39
N TYR A 184 5.69 -9.98 -9.58
CA TYR A 184 5.43 -11.29 -10.17
C TYR A 184 6.73 -12.06 -10.45
N TYR A 185 7.73 -11.38 -10.99
CA TYR A 185 9.03 -12.01 -11.29
C TYR A 185 9.82 -12.32 -10.01
N MET A 186 9.71 -11.48 -8.97
CA MET A 186 10.28 -11.80 -7.66
C MET A 186 9.65 -13.07 -7.09
N GLU A 187 8.32 -13.17 -7.11
CA GLU A 187 7.60 -14.37 -6.65
C GLU A 187 8.07 -15.63 -7.40
N LYS A 188 8.22 -15.53 -8.73
CA LYS A 188 8.72 -16.63 -9.56
C LYS A 188 10.11 -17.08 -9.10
N ILE A 189 11.03 -16.14 -8.92
CA ILE A 189 12.42 -16.42 -8.50
C ILE A 189 12.46 -17.04 -7.11
N VAL A 190 11.65 -16.55 -6.17
CA VAL A 190 11.59 -17.08 -4.80
C VAL A 190 11.02 -18.51 -4.78
N ASN A 191 9.96 -18.76 -5.53
CA ASN A 191 9.40 -20.10 -5.68
C ASN A 191 10.44 -21.07 -6.27
N GLU A 192 11.18 -20.66 -7.29
CA GLU A 192 12.14 -21.53 -8.01
C GLU A 192 13.45 -21.76 -7.25
N ARG A 193 13.97 -20.75 -6.55
CA ARG A 193 15.31 -20.81 -5.92
C ARG A 193 15.29 -21.18 -4.44
N ALA A 194 14.20 -20.88 -3.74
CA ALA A 194 14.09 -21.07 -2.29
C ALA A 194 12.96 -22.00 -1.89
N ASP A 195 12.15 -22.47 -2.84
CA ASP A 195 10.93 -23.24 -2.58
C ASP A 195 10.04 -22.61 -1.49
N ALA A 196 9.96 -21.28 -1.47
CA ALA A 196 9.21 -20.52 -0.47
C ALA A 196 8.00 -19.81 -1.09
N ASN A 197 6.94 -19.63 -0.30
CA ASN A 197 5.85 -18.72 -0.64
C ASN A 197 6.35 -17.28 -0.56
N PHE A 198 5.83 -16.39 -1.41
CA PHE A 198 6.23 -14.99 -1.44
C PHE A 198 5.03 -14.06 -1.52
N MET A 199 5.10 -12.96 -0.79
CA MET A 199 4.17 -11.85 -0.84
C MET A 199 4.95 -10.54 -0.70
N MET A 200 4.55 -9.51 -1.45
CA MET A 200 5.09 -8.16 -1.29
C MET A 200 4.00 -7.23 -0.76
N LEU A 201 4.38 -6.25 0.04
CA LEU A 201 3.57 -5.10 0.43
C LEU A 201 4.25 -3.83 -0.07
N TYR A 202 3.44 -2.96 -0.65
CA TYR A 202 3.89 -1.66 -1.12
C TYR A 202 4.16 -0.75 0.08
N GLY A 203 5.35 -0.15 0.15
CA GLY A 203 5.76 0.72 1.25
C GLY A 203 5.35 2.18 1.09
N ALA A 204 6.07 3.08 1.77
CA ALA A 204 5.93 4.53 1.59
C ALA A 204 6.48 4.96 0.23
N GLY A 205 5.68 4.78 -0.83
CA GLY A 205 6.16 4.87 -2.19
C GLY A 205 5.79 6.14 -2.95
N GLN A 206 5.05 7.11 -2.36
CA GLN A 206 4.43 8.25 -3.08
C GLN A 206 5.33 8.87 -4.16
N SER A 207 6.54 9.27 -3.79
CA SER A 207 7.50 9.85 -4.71
C SER A 207 8.59 8.89 -5.17
N ASN A 208 8.65 7.71 -4.58
CA ASN A 208 9.72 6.74 -4.77
C ASN A 208 9.42 5.83 -5.96
N THR A 209 10.38 5.78 -6.87
CA THR A 209 10.29 5.01 -8.11
C THR A 209 11.47 4.06 -8.26
N MET A 210 11.31 3.07 -9.12
CA MET A 210 12.36 2.12 -9.44
C MET A 210 13.56 2.84 -10.06
N ASN A 211 14.76 2.62 -9.51
CA ASN A 211 15.97 2.90 -10.25
C ASN A 211 16.23 1.74 -11.22
N THR A 212 16.00 1.99 -12.51
CA THR A 212 16.20 1.00 -13.56
C THR A 212 17.41 1.33 -14.43
N ASP A 213 18.48 1.90 -13.85
CA ASP A 213 19.75 2.10 -14.54
C ASP A 213 20.23 0.75 -15.15
N PRO A 214 20.45 0.67 -16.47
CA PRO A 214 20.87 -0.57 -17.11
C PRO A 214 22.18 -1.15 -16.57
N GLN A 215 23.15 -0.31 -16.19
CA GLN A 215 24.42 -0.76 -15.62
C GLN A 215 24.21 -1.39 -14.25
N LEU A 216 23.37 -0.77 -13.41
CA LEU A 216 22.98 -1.32 -12.11
C LEU A 216 22.29 -2.68 -12.25
N LEU A 217 21.50 -2.84 -13.32
CA LEU A 217 20.76 -4.07 -13.62
C LEU A 217 21.57 -5.11 -14.42
N GLY A 218 22.85 -4.84 -14.72
CA GLY A 218 23.67 -5.74 -15.51
C GLY A 218 23.19 -5.93 -16.96
N LEU A 219 22.43 -4.96 -17.49
CA LEU A 219 21.90 -4.97 -18.84
C LEU A 219 22.88 -4.28 -19.80
N SER A 220 23.19 -4.96 -20.90
CA SER A 220 24.07 -4.44 -21.96
C SER A 220 23.41 -4.57 -23.33
N GLY A 221 23.68 -3.63 -24.24
CA GLY A 221 23.10 -3.64 -25.58
C GLY A 221 21.61 -3.27 -25.59
N SER A 222 20.85 -3.80 -26.54
CA SER A 222 19.41 -3.58 -26.64
C SER A 222 18.67 -4.55 -25.72
N TYR A 223 17.71 -4.03 -24.96
CA TYR A 223 16.83 -4.79 -24.09
C TYR A 223 15.39 -4.27 -24.20
N THR A 224 14.45 -5.14 -23.93
CA THR A 224 13.02 -4.87 -23.87
C THR A 224 12.62 -4.35 -22.49
N THR A 225 11.45 -3.72 -22.40
CA THR A 225 10.83 -3.35 -21.12
C THR A 225 10.70 -4.54 -20.19
N LEU A 226 10.36 -5.72 -20.73
CA LEU A 226 10.20 -6.94 -19.95
C LEU A 226 11.52 -7.42 -19.34
N GLU A 227 12.59 -7.45 -20.13
CA GLU A 227 13.93 -7.83 -19.65
C GLU A 227 14.40 -6.88 -18.54
N LYS A 228 14.08 -5.59 -18.64
CA LYS A 228 14.38 -4.61 -17.60
C LYS A 228 13.63 -4.89 -16.29
N ILE A 229 12.33 -5.20 -16.37
CA ILE A 229 11.51 -5.57 -15.20
C ILE A 229 12.05 -6.85 -14.55
N GLN A 230 12.40 -7.85 -15.36
CA GLN A 230 12.95 -9.11 -14.90
C GLN A 230 14.31 -8.93 -14.22
N ALA A 231 15.20 -8.10 -14.77
CA ALA A 231 16.50 -7.80 -14.18
C ALA A 231 16.36 -7.06 -12.84
N TYR A 232 15.44 -6.08 -12.77
CA TYR A 232 15.13 -5.40 -11.51
C TYR A 232 14.60 -6.38 -10.45
N ALA A 233 13.66 -7.23 -10.81
CA ALA A 233 13.13 -8.27 -9.91
C ALA A 233 14.23 -9.25 -9.45
N ALA A 234 15.11 -9.66 -10.35
CA ALA A 234 16.22 -10.57 -10.04
C ALA A 234 17.20 -9.94 -9.04
N ALA A 235 17.56 -8.68 -9.22
CA ALA A 235 18.46 -7.96 -8.31
C ALA A 235 17.86 -7.83 -6.89
N LEU A 236 16.57 -7.50 -6.79
CA LEU A 236 15.89 -7.44 -5.48
C LEU A 236 15.75 -8.83 -4.85
N ALA A 237 15.39 -9.85 -5.63
CA ALA A 237 15.22 -11.21 -5.14
C ALA A 237 16.56 -11.80 -4.65
N GLU A 238 17.67 -11.54 -5.36
CA GLU A 238 19.00 -11.96 -4.94
C GLU A 238 19.37 -11.36 -3.57
N ARG A 239 19.15 -10.06 -3.38
CA ARG A 239 19.40 -9.38 -2.10
C ARG A 239 18.54 -9.93 -0.97
N MET A 240 17.25 -10.15 -1.25
CA MET A 240 16.31 -10.70 -0.27
C MET A 240 16.65 -12.14 0.13
N LEU A 241 17.01 -12.99 -0.84
CA LEU A 241 17.39 -14.39 -0.59
C LEU A 241 18.79 -14.49 0.03
N GLY A 242 19.65 -13.50 -0.19
CA GLY A 242 20.98 -13.38 0.42
C GLY A 242 20.97 -13.01 1.91
N ILE A 243 19.81 -12.68 2.51
CA ILE A 243 19.69 -12.47 3.96
C ILE A 243 19.92 -13.81 4.67
N SER A 244 21.12 -13.96 5.24
CA SER A 244 21.54 -15.18 5.95
C SER A 244 20.76 -15.37 7.27
N PRO A 245 20.74 -16.60 7.83
CA PRO A 245 20.13 -16.87 9.15
C PRO A 245 20.73 -16.04 10.30
N ALA A 246 22.00 -15.65 10.22
CA ALA A 246 22.62 -14.77 11.20
C ALA A 246 22.24 -13.29 11.01
N GLY A 247 21.70 -12.93 9.84
CA GLY A 247 21.23 -11.60 9.49
C GLY A 247 19.74 -11.36 9.76
N GLU A 248 19.07 -12.32 10.39
CA GLU A 248 17.67 -12.22 10.82
C GLU A 248 17.54 -12.39 12.33
N ALA A 249 16.53 -11.76 12.91
CA ALA A 249 16.18 -11.85 14.31
C ALA A 249 14.81 -12.51 14.45
N GLN A 250 14.69 -13.49 15.35
CA GLN A 250 13.41 -14.06 15.69
C GLN A 250 12.51 -12.99 16.33
N ILE A 251 11.26 -12.93 15.89
CA ILE A 251 10.21 -12.08 16.44
C ILE A 251 9.47 -12.86 17.52
N GLU A 252 9.27 -12.22 18.67
CA GLU A 252 8.50 -12.82 19.75
C GLU A 252 7.03 -13.01 19.32
N PRO A 253 6.33 -14.07 19.77
CA PRO A 253 4.91 -14.29 19.49
C PRO A 253 4.06 -13.31 20.31
N LEU A 254 4.10 -12.04 19.92
CA LEU A 254 3.31 -10.95 20.46
C LEU A 254 2.76 -10.16 19.28
N SER A 255 1.44 -10.17 19.13
CA SER A 255 0.73 -9.50 18.04
C SER A 255 -0.36 -8.62 18.60
N ASN A 256 -0.31 -7.32 18.32
CA ASN A 256 -1.36 -6.40 18.70
C ASN A 256 -1.69 -5.47 17.54
N ILE A 257 -2.95 -5.45 17.14
CA ILE A 257 -3.41 -4.64 16.00
C ILE A 257 -4.55 -3.74 16.39
N ARG A 258 -4.52 -2.49 15.93
CA ARG A 258 -5.63 -1.54 16.06
C ARG A 258 -5.81 -0.77 14.76
N HIS A 259 -7.04 -0.32 14.53
CA HIS A 259 -7.44 0.51 13.41
C HIS A 259 -8.24 1.70 13.95
N SER A 260 -8.13 2.84 13.28
CA SER A 260 -8.95 4.02 13.54
C SER A 260 -9.59 4.51 12.24
N GLU A 261 -10.90 4.74 12.26
CA GLU A 261 -11.60 5.42 11.16
C GLU A 261 -11.24 6.91 11.18
N VAL A 262 -10.89 7.45 10.01
CA VAL A 262 -10.44 8.83 9.83
C VAL A 262 -11.35 9.55 8.84
N PHE A 263 -11.77 10.76 9.22
CA PHE A 263 -12.57 11.65 8.37
C PHE A 263 -11.67 12.75 7.81
N LEU A 264 -11.42 12.69 6.51
CA LEU A 264 -10.52 13.60 5.80
C LEU A 264 -11.33 14.57 4.95
N PRO A 265 -11.24 15.89 5.18
CA PRO A 265 -11.87 16.88 4.32
C PRO A 265 -11.38 16.73 2.89
N VAL A 266 -12.31 16.74 1.94
CA VAL A 266 -12.00 16.86 0.52
C VAL A 266 -12.08 18.35 0.20
N ASP A 267 -10.97 19.08 0.33
CA ASP A 267 -10.89 20.51 0.04
C ASP A 267 -10.35 20.81 -1.37
N ASN A 268 -9.88 19.77 -2.06
CA ASN A 268 -9.45 19.84 -3.45
C ASN A 268 -10.63 19.73 -4.44
N GLU A 269 -10.82 20.76 -5.26
CA GLU A 269 -11.89 20.82 -6.26
C GLU A 269 -11.74 19.79 -7.39
N VAL A 270 -10.52 19.38 -7.73
CA VAL A 270 -10.27 18.30 -8.72
C VAL A 270 -10.82 16.98 -8.20
N ILE A 271 -10.57 16.67 -6.93
CA ILE A 271 -11.07 15.43 -6.30
C ILE A 271 -12.59 15.51 -6.10
N ARG A 272 -13.14 16.67 -5.72
CA ARG A 272 -14.60 16.87 -5.67
C ARG A 272 -15.25 16.62 -7.03
N PHE A 273 -14.63 17.13 -8.09
CA PHE A 273 -15.06 16.88 -9.45
C PHE A 273 -15.00 15.40 -9.79
N GLY A 274 -13.86 14.74 -9.56
CA GLY A 274 -13.68 13.34 -9.89
C GLY A 274 -14.66 12.41 -9.16
N ARG A 275 -15.02 12.75 -7.92
CA ARG A 275 -16.11 12.07 -7.21
C ARG A 275 -17.46 12.25 -7.90
N ASN A 276 -17.83 13.49 -8.26
CA ASN A 276 -19.11 13.76 -8.94
C ASN A 276 -19.17 13.12 -10.35
N ALA A 277 -18.02 12.90 -10.97
CA ALA A 277 -17.86 12.16 -12.22
C ALA A 277 -17.81 10.63 -12.03
N ALA A 278 -17.83 10.15 -10.78
CA ALA A 278 -17.74 8.76 -10.36
C ALA A 278 -16.44 8.02 -10.76
N PHE A 279 -15.33 8.74 -10.97
CA PHE A 279 -14.02 8.12 -11.25
C PHE A 279 -13.50 7.22 -10.14
N PHE A 280 -13.96 7.43 -8.91
CA PHE A 280 -13.64 6.58 -7.77
C PHE A 280 -14.82 6.53 -6.81
N GLN A 281 -14.90 5.44 -6.06
CA GLN A 281 -16.08 5.08 -5.26
C GLN A 281 -15.79 5.02 -3.76
N ASN A 282 -14.78 5.73 -3.28
CA ASN A 282 -14.51 5.84 -1.85
C ASN A 282 -15.75 6.37 -1.11
N THR A 283 -15.97 5.84 0.09
CA THR A 283 -17.03 6.34 0.97
C THR A 283 -16.72 7.77 1.36
N ALA A 284 -17.68 8.66 1.15
CA ALA A 284 -17.53 10.04 1.57
C ALA A 284 -18.87 10.65 1.98
N LEU A 285 -18.87 11.33 3.12
CA LEU A 285 -20.03 11.88 3.79
C LEU A 285 -20.07 13.41 3.64
N ARG A 286 -21.26 13.99 3.75
CA ARG A 286 -21.42 15.43 3.94
C ARG A 286 -21.67 15.68 5.42
N SER A 287 -20.85 16.52 6.04
CA SER A 287 -21.02 16.99 7.40
C SER A 287 -21.22 18.52 7.42
N GLY A 288 -21.46 19.09 8.60
CA GLY A 288 -21.49 20.55 8.77
C GLY A 288 -20.16 21.24 8.40
N ARG A 289 -19.09 20.48 8.16
CA ARG A 289 -17.75 20.95 7.75
C ARG A 289 -17.48 20.80 6.25
N GLY A 290 -18.45 20.27 5.49
CA GLY A 290 -18.32 20.05 4.05
C GLY A 290 -18.24 18.56 3.69
N LEU A 291 -17.51 18.26 2.61
CA LEU A 291 -17.32 16.90 2.11
C LEU A 291 -16.14 16.25 2.82
N GLU A 292 -16.35 15.07 3.41
CA GLU A 292 -15.29 14.31 4.09
C GLU A 292 -15.22 12.89 3.51
N MET A 293 -14.04 12.46 3.11
CA MET A 293 -13.76 11.07 2.79
C MET A 293 -13.58 10.29 4.08
N VAL A 294 -14.25 9.15 4.18
CA VAL A 294 -14.13 8.22 5.30
C VAL A 294 -13.10 7.18 4.90
N THR A 295 -12.05 7.04 5.70
CA THR A 295 -10.97 6.08 5.46
C THR A 295 -10.49 5.49 6.79
N GLU A 296 -9.41 4.71 6.81
CA GLU A 296 -8.85 4.17 8.04
C GLU A 296 -7.32 4.12 8.04
N ILE A 297 -6.74 4.15 9.23
CA ILE A 297 -5.31 3.92 9.46
C ILE A 297 -5.14 2.79 10.47
N GLY A 298 -4.18 1.89 10.21
CA GLY A 298 -3.92 0.74 11.05
C GLY A 298 -2.51 0.73 11.63
N TYR A 299 -2.35 0.15 12.82
CA TYR A 299 -1.07 -0.07 13.48
C TYR A 299 -1.01 -1.49 14.02
N TRP A 300 0.02 -2.24 13.65
CA TRP A 300 0.21 -3.64 14.00
C TRP A 300 1.59 -3.87 14.59
N GLU A 301 1.66 -4.19 15.87
CA GLU A 301 2.88 -4.58 16.57
C GLU A 301 3.18 -6.06 16.35
N LEU A 302 4.46 -6.36 16.08
CA LEU A 302 5.01 -7.69 15.89
C LEU A 302 6.25 -7.84 16.78
N GLY A 303 6.11 -8.59 17.87
CA GLY A 303 7.12 -8.67 18.92
C GLY A 303 7.39 -7.31 19.57
N ALA A 304 8.53 -7.19 20.25
CA ALA A 304 8.87 -5.94 20.94
C ALA A 304 9.36 -4.84 19.98
N ARG A 305 9.95 -5.23 18.83
CA ARG A 305 10.84 -4.38 18.03
C ARG A 305 10.33 -4.04 16.64
N LEU A 306 9.19 -4.57 16.22
CA LEU A 306 8.65 -4.32 14.88
C LEU A 306 7.20 -3.84 14.98
N ALA A 307 6.83 -2.93 14.08
CA ALA A 307 5.45 -2.66 13.77
C ALA A 307 5.24 -2.39 12.29
N VAL A 308 4.02 -2.54 11.83
CA VAL A 308 3.54 -2.19 10.49
C VAL A 308 2.46 -1.11 10.63
N VAL A 309 2.57 -0.03 9.86
CA VAL A 309 1.46 0.92 9.66
C VAL A 309 0.75 0.60 8.35
N PHE A 310 -0.57 0.46 8.41
CA PHE A 310 -1.44 0.33 7.24
C PHE A 310 -1.97 1.71 6.87
N VAL A 311 -1.62 2.18 5.68
CA VAL A 311 -1.88 3.55 5.23
C VAL A 311 -2.85 3.54 4.04
N PRO A 312 -3.91 4.36 4.08
CA PRO A 312 -4.98 4.38 3.07
C PRO A 312 -4.62 5.08 1.76
N GLY A 313 -3.41 4.88 1.23
CA GLY A 313 -2.97 5.51 0.00
C GLY A 313 -1.46 5.59 -0.10
N GLU A 314 -0.98 6.55 -0.87
CA GLU A 314 0.44 6.72 -1.17
C GLU A 314 1.04 7.77 -0.25
N ILE A 315 1.64 7.31 0.85
CA ILE A 315 2.31 8.19 1.81
C ILE A 315 3.72 8.53 1.39
N GLU A 316 4.06 9.80 1.56
CA GLU A 316 5.41 10.31 1.39
C GLU A 316 6.35 9.76 2.48
N PRO A 317 7.53 9.26 2.10
CA PRO A 317 8.55 8.78 3.05
C PRO A 317 8.89 9.77 4.16
N ALA A 318 8.88 11.08 3.87
CA ALA A 318 9.20 12.13 4.84
C ALA A 318 8.23 12.16 6.03
N LEU A 319 6.96 11.79 5.82
CA LEU A 319 5.99 11.66 6.91
C LEU A 319 6.27 10.43 7.79
N VAL A 320 6.88 9.39 7.22
CA VAL A 320 7.14 8.12 7.91
C VAL A 320 8.48 8.15 8.65
N TYR A 321 9.54 8.60 7.98
CA TYR A 321 10.92 8.49 8.46
C TYR A 321 11.57 9.85 8.78
N GLY A 322 10.84 10.96 8.61
CA GLY A 322 11.33 12.30 8.86
C GLY A 322 12.03 12.90 7.63
N GLY A 323 12.53 14.13 7.79
CA GLY A 323 13.16 14.87 6.69
C GLY A 323 12.18 15.67 5.82
N ALA A 324 10.98 15.99 6.33
CA ALA A 324 10.08 16.94 5.67
C ALA A 324 10.79 18.29 5.44
N LEU A 325 10.40 19.01 4.38
CA LEU A 325 11.00 20.28 4.02
C LEU A 325 10.90 21.30 5.15
N SER A 326 11.98 22.07 5.35
CA SER A 326 11.97 23.20 6.27
C SER A 326 11.02 24.30 5.79
N GLU A 327 10.68 25.24 6.67
CA GLU A 327 9.85 26.41 6.32
C GLU A 327 10.38 27.14 5.08
N ALA A 328 11.71 27.33 5.00
CA ALA A 328 12.38 28.04 3.91
C ALA A 328 12.37 27.29 2.58
N GLU A 329 12.28 25.96 2.60
CA GLU A 329 12.29 25.10 1.40
C GLU A 329 10.87 24.71 0.95
N SER A 330 9.91 24.76 1.87
CA SER A 330 8.53 24.34 1.65
C SER A 330 7.78 25.26 0.69
N TRP A 331 6.82 24.70 -0.04
CA TRP A 331 5.96 25.47 -0.94
C TRP A 331 5.12 26.53 -0.20
N SER A 332 4.58 26.17 0.96
CA SER A 332 3.71 27.05 1.74
C SER A 332 4.46 28.16 2.50
N GLY A 333 5.79 28.06 2.63
CA GLY A 333 6.56 28.91 3.53
C GLY A 333 6.16 28.72 5.00
N GLN A 334 5.74 27.51 5.40
CA GLN A 334 5.33 27.17 6.75
C GLN A 334 6.09 25.93 7.26
N PRO A 335 6.32 25.81 8.57
CA PRO A 335 7.00 24.64 9.12
C PRO A 335 6.08 23.40 9.17
N TRP A 336 6.66 22.21 9.00
CA TRP A 336 6.04 20.93 9.35
C TRP A 336 6.40 20.59 10.80
N ASN A 337 5.42 20.68 11.71
CA ASN A 337 5.65 20.59 13.17
C ASN A 337 5.25 19.23 13.78
N TYR A 338 5.11 18.18 12.99
CA TYR A 338 4.78 16.85 13.50
C TYR A 338 6.01 15.94 13.45
N PRO A 339 6.23 15.08 14.46
CA PRO A 339 7.23 14.04 14.36
C PRO A 339 6.84 13.03 13.26
N SER A 340 7.84 12.33 12.74
CA SER A 340 7.64 11.23 11.82
C SER A 340 6.91 10.06 12.48
N LEU A 341 6.25 9.21 11.69
CA LEU A 341 5.56 8.03 12.23
C LEU A 341 6.53 7.07 12.94
N GLN A 342 7.77 6.97 12.44
CA GLN A 342 8.85 6.20 13.04
C GLN A 342 9.25 6.75 14.43
N GLU A 343 9.38 8.06 14.59
CA GLU A 343 9.64 8.67 15.91
C GLU A 343 8.46 8.45 16.87
N MET A 344 7.22 8.56 16.37
CA MET A 344 6.01 8.30 17.14
C MET A 344 5.97 6.83 17.63
N ALA A 345 6.32 5.86 16.77
CA ALA A 345 6.40 4.44 17.12
C ALA A 345 7.43 4.15 18.23
N GLY A 346 8.49 4.97 18.33
CA GLY A 346 9.47 4.98 19.40
C GLY A 346 10.82 4.37 19.01
N PRO A 347 11.91 4.72 19.72
CA PRO A 347 13.29 4.46 19.31
C PRO A 347 13.70 2.96 19.30
N GLY A 348 12.96 2.12 20.02
CA GLY A 348 13.22 0.67 20.09
C GLY A 348 12.48 -0.15 19.03
N ARG A 349 11.72 0.50 18.15
CA ARG A 349 10.79 -0.19 17.26
C ARG A 349 10.98 0.27 15.82
N LYS A 350 11.27 -0.66 14.93
CA LYS A 350 11.27 -0.39 13.49
C LYS A 350 9.83 -0.35 12.99
N LEU A 351 9.48 0.71 12.27
CA LEU A 351 8.20 0.85 11.59
C LEU A 351 8.35 0.45 10.11
N LEU A 352 7.52 -0.49 9.67
CA LEU A 352 7.33 -0.86 8.27
C LEU A 352 6.03 -0.24 7.77
N VAL A 353 5.90 -0.05 6.46
CA VAL A 353 4.73 0.57 5.84
C VAL A 353 4.07 -0.42 4.89
N ALA A 354 2.75 -0.59 5.05
CA ALA A 354 1.86 -1.13 4.05
C ALA A 354 0.99 0.03 3.52
N GLY A 355 1.45 0.65 2.44
CA GLY A 355 0.75 1.67 1.68
C GLY A 355 -0.36 1.08 0.81
N VAL A 356 -1.27 1.95 0.36
CA VAL A 356 -2.48 1.59 -0.40
C VAL A 356 -3.20 0.40 0.25
N ALA A 357 -3.31 0.48 1.58
CA ALA A 357 -3.89 -0.53 2.45
C ALA A 357 -5.28 -0.07 2.88
N ASN A 358 -6.26 -0.96 2.68
CA ASN A 358 -7.68 -0.80 3.01
C ASN A 358 -8.43 0.33 2.31
N ASP A 359 -7.72 1.23 1.64
CA ASP A 359 -8.27 2.29 0.82
C ASP A 359 -7.19 2.84 -0.12
N GLN A 360 -7.63 3.56 -1.15
CA GLN A 360 -6.78 4.38 -2.01
C GLN A 360 -7.35 5.78 -2.05
N ILE A 361 -6.74 6.70 -1.30
CA ILE A 361 -7.14 8.12 -1.27
C ILE A 361 -6.20 9.04 -2.06
N GLY A 362 -5.20 8.46 -2.71
CA GLY A 362 -4.14 9.17 -3.43
C GLY A 362 -2.97 9.57 -2.53
N TYR A 363 -2.32 10.68 -2.88
CA TYR A 363 -1.09 11.16 -2.26
C TYR A 363 -1.35 11.77 -0.89
N ILE A 364 -0.53 11.35 0.07
CA ILE A 364 -0.48 11.86 1.44
C ILE A 364 0.90 12.48 1.64
N VAL A 365 0.94 13.81 1.68
CA VAL A 365 2.17 14.63 1.73
C VAL A 365 2.14 15.57 2.93
N PRO A 366 3.28 16.08 3.43
CA PRO A 366 3.32 17.15 4.41
C PRO A 366 2.48 18.34 3.95
N ASP A 367 1.69 18.90 4.87
CA ASP A 367 0.80 20.03 4.60
C ASP A 367 1.58 21.23 4.02
N ASN A 368 2.84 21.41 4.43
CA ASN A 368 3.68 22.50 3.97
C ASN A 368 4.23 22.30 2.55
N ASP A 369 4.09 21.10 2.00
CA ASP A 369 4.56 20.69 0.68
C ASP A 369 3.42 20.25 -0.27
N TYR A 370 2.17 20.51 0.12
CA TYR A 370 1.04 20.42 -0.79
C TYR A 370 1.18 21.48 -1.89
N MET A 371 1.57 21.05 -3.09
CA MET A 371 1.76 21.92 -4.25
C MET A 371 0.59 21.88 -5.24
N PRO A 372 0.13 23.06 -5.72
CA PRO A 372 -0.97 23.18 -6.68
C PRO A 372 -0.57 22.65 -8.07
N MET A 373 -1.56 22.40 -8.91
CA MET A 373 -1.37 21.88 -10.27
C MET A 373 -0.59 22.80 -11.20
N THR A 374 -0.49 24.09 -10.87
CA THR A 374 0.33 25.07 -11.61
C THR A 374 1.83 24.95 -11.30
N ALA A 375 2.21 24.17 -10.29
CA ALA A 375 3.60 23.83 -10.04
C ALA A 375 4.16 22.96 -11.19
N PRO A 376 5.50 22.91 -11.38
CA PRO A 376 6.10 21.99 -12.34
C PRO A 376 5.55 20.57 -12.16
N GLN A 377 5.28 19.87 -13.27
CA GLN A 377 4.64 18.54 -13.24
C GLN A 377 5.39 17.53 -12.35
N SER A 378 6.70 17.67 -12.21
CA SER A 378 7.53 16.84 -11.32
C SER A 378 7.30 17.08 -9.83
N LYS A 379 6.56 18.13 -9.46
CA LYS A 379 6.34 18.58 -8.08
C LYS A 379 4.85 18.73 -7.70
N GLY A 380 3.97 18.95 -8.68
CA GLY A 380 2.53 19.08 -8.42
C GLY A 380 1.93 17.80 -7.82
N VAL A 381 1.22 17.93 -6.71
CA VAL A 381 0.57 16.81 -6.00
C VAL A 381 -0.94 16.99 -5.87
N GLU A 382 -1.45 18.19 -6.16
CA GLU A 382 -2.88 18.50 -6.12
C GLU A 382 -3.73 17.55 -6.98
N PHE A 383 -3.30 17.11 -8.17
CA PHE A 383 -4.16 16.22 -8.98
C PHE A 383 -4.58 14.91 -8.31
N VAL A 384 -3.84 14.49 -7.28
CA VAL A 384 -3.95 13.16 -6.69
C VAL A 384 -4.03 13.19 -5.18
N SER A 385 -4.25 14.34 -4.54
CA SER A 385 -4.37 14.44 -3.07
C SER A 385 -5.73 15.01 -2.66
N LEU A 386 -6.35 14.47 -1.61
CA LEU A 386 -7.66 14.94 -1.11
C LEU A 386 -7.66 16.42 -0.74
N GLY A 387 -6.50 16.92 -0.32
CA GLY A 387 -6.40 18.27 0.20
C GLY A 387 -5.15 18.60 0.99
N LYS A 388 -4.98 19.89 1.27
CA LYS A 388 -3.78 20.45 1.91
C LYS A 388 -3.52 19.98 3.34
N THR A 389 -4.55 19.47 4.03
CA THR A 389 -4.44 19.01 5.43
C THR A 389 -4.49 17.49 5.60
N THR A 390 -4.36 16.74 4.49
CA THR A 390 -4.45 15.28 4.50
C THR A 390 -3.33 14.67 5.36
N GLY A 391 -2.10 15.16 5.19
CA GLY A 391 -0.92 14.67 5.91
C GLY A 391 -1.06 14.83 7.42
N SER A 392 -1.28 16.06 7.90
CA SER A 392 -1.37 16.34 9.34
C SER A 392 -2.51 15.60 10.03
N ARG A 393 -3.65 15.43 9.35
CA ARG A 393 -4.81 14.69 9.89
C ARG A 393 -4.52 13.21 10.05
N LEU A 394 -3.90 12.57 9.06
CA LEU A 394 -3.51 11.16 9.16
C LEU A 394 -2.42 10.94 10.21
N VAL A 395 -1.42 11.81 10.26
CA VAL A 395 -0.37 11.76 11.29
C VAL A 395 -0.96 11.94 12.69
N THR A 396 -1.92 12.85 12.85
CA THR A 396 -2.65 13.03 14.13
C THR A 396 -3.48 11.80 14.49
N ALA A 397 -4.13 11.16 13.51
CA ALA A 397 -4.89 9.94 13.73
C ALA A 397 -3.97 8.77 14.14
N PHE A 398 -2.81 8.64 13.48
CA PHE A 398 -1.79 7.67 13.86
C PHE A 398 -1.29 7.89 15.29
N TYR A 399 -0.98 9.15 15.66
CA TYR A 399 -0.55 9.49 17.01
C TYR A 399 -1.57 9.04 18.06
N LYS A 400 -2.86 9.30 17.84
CA LYS A 400 -3.93 8.85 18.75
C LYS A 400 -3.99 7.32 18.84
N LEU A 401 -3.95 6.66 17.68
CA LEU A 401 -3.99 5.19 17.58
C LEU A 401 -2.87 4.53 18.40
N ILE A 402 -1.63 5.02 18.28
CA ILE A 402 -0.51 4.42 19.02
C ILE A 402 -0.57 4.70 20.53
N THR A 403 -1.17 5.82 20.95
CA THR A 403 -1.36 6.13 22.38
C THR A 403 -2.43 5.30 23.04
N GLU A 404 -3.33 4.69 22.26
CA GLU A 404 -4.36 3.75 22.76
C GLU A 404 -3.84 2.31 22.83
N VAL A 405 -2.74 2.01 22.15
CA VAL A 405 -2.06 0.71 22.14
C VAL A 405 -1.06 0.57 23.28
N ARG A 406 -0.45 1.68 23.71
CA ARG A 406 0.43 1.77 24.89
C ARG A 406 -0.38 1.94 26.16
#